data_AF-A0A7J3KCV9-F1
#
_entry.id   AF-A0A7J3KCV9-F1
#
_cell.length_a   1.000
_cell.length_b   1.000
_cell.length_c   1.000
_cell.angle_alpha   90.00
_cell.angle_beta   90.00
_cell.angle_gamma   90.00
#
_symmetry.space_group_name_H-M   'P 1'
#
loop_
_entity.id
_entity.type
_entity.pdbx_description
1 polymer ?
#
loop_
_entity_poly.entity_id
_entity_poly.type
_entity_poly.pdbx_seq_one_letter_code
_entity_poly.pdbx_strand_id
1 'polypeptide(L)' 'GDLVHCSGCGELVPRDKAKKITRRISLVDPVLAKELRQKGAYISSRTETLYYCISCAVYRGLVKVRAREERKIKMPLKP' A
#
# COMPACT_ATOMS: atom_id res chain seq x y z
N GLY A 1 -0.61 15.47 -17.00
CA GLY A 1 -0.69 14.79 -15.70
C GLY A 1 -1.20 13.40 -15.96
N ASP A 2 -0.42 12.38 -15.60
CA ASP A 2 -0.78 10.99 -15.89
C ASP A 2 -1.99 10.56 -15.04
N LEU A 3 -2.92 9.82 -15.64
CA LEU A 3 -4.03 9.20 -14.94
C LEU A 3 -3.65 7.78 -14.52
N VAL A 4 -4.09 7.36 -13.33
CA VAL A 4 -3.88 6.01 -12.79
C VAL A 4 -5.22 5.42 -12.36
N HIS A 5 -5.37 4.11 -12.48
CA HIS A 5 -6.55 3.41 -12.00
C HIS A 5 -6.46 3.13 -10.50
N CYS A 6 -7.55 3.41 -9.78
CA CYS A 6 -7.69 3.02 -8.39
C CYS A 6 -7.83 1.49 -8.25
N SER A 7 -6.97 0.84 -7.48
CA SER A 7 -7.03 -0.60 -7.22
C SER A 7 -8.25 -1.03 -6.40
N GLY A 8 -8.98 -0.08 -5.80
CA GLY A 8 -10.17 -0.35 -4.99
C GLY A 8 -11.49 -0.27 -5.77
N CYS A 9 -11.71 0.81 -6.53
CA CYS A 9 -12.95 1.09 -7.24
C CYS A 9 -12.80 1.15 -8.77
N GLY A 10 -11.59 1.08 -9.32
CA GLY A 10 -11.33 1.13 -10.77
C GLY A 10 -11.35 2.53 -11.40
N GLU A 11 -11.79 3.55 -10.66
CA GLU A 11 -11.87 4.94 -11.14
C GLU A 11 -10.51 5.49 -11.59
N LEU A 12 -10.54 6.35 -12.62
CA LEU A 12 -9.37 7.09 -13.10
C LEU A 12 -9.11 8.29 -12.18
N VAL A 13 -7.93 8.32 -11.57
CA VAL A 13 -7.50 9.39 -10.66
C VAL A 13 -6.18 9.98 -11.15
N PRO A 14 -5.98 11.31 -11.08
CA PRO A 14 -4.68 11.89 -11.34
C PRO A 14 -3.59 11.31 -10.42
N ARG A 15 -2.43 10.99 -10.99
CA ARG A 15 -1.31 10.37 -10.27
C ARG A 15 -0.88 11.15 -9.01
N ASP A 16 -0.94 12.48 -9.07
CA ASP A 16 -0.55 13.37 -7.95
C ASP A 16 -1.54 13.33 -6.78
N LYS A 17 -2.81 13.03 -7.07
CA LYS A 17 -3.90 12.95 -6.08
C LYS A 17 -4.03 11.55 -5.48
N ALA A 18 -3.59 10.52 -6.20
CA ALA A 18 -3.72 9.13 -5.79
C ALA A 18 -2.79 8.80 -4.61
N LYS A 19 -3.31 8.05 -3.63
CA LYS A 19 -2.49 7.51 -2.55
C LYS A 19 -1.72 6.28 -3.06
N LYS A 20 -0.40 6.45 -3.23
CA LYS A 20 0.52 5.37 -3.57
C LYS A 20 0.88 4.55 -2.32
N ILE A 21 0.74 3.23 -2.42
CA ILE A 21 1.18 2.28 -1.40
C ILE A 21 2.06 1.24 -2.05
N THR A 22 3.25 1.06 -1.48
CA THR A 22 4.19 0.03 -1.91
C THR A 22 4.29 -1.01 -0.82
N ARG A 23 3.95 -2.26 -1.14
CA ARG A 23 4.03 -3.39 -0.20
C ARG A 23 4.79 -4.55 -0.82
N ARG A 24 5.49 -5.30 0.02
CA ARG A 24 6.18 -6.53 -0.39
C ARG A 24 5.27 -7.71 -0.11
N ILE A 25 5.02 -8.53 -1.13
CA ILE A 25 4.16 -9.71 -1.04
C ILE A 25 5.01 -10.96 -1.26
N SER A 26 4.85 -11.94 -0.39
CA SER A 26 5.33 -13.30 -0.58
C SER A 26 4.20 -14.17 -1.13
N LEU A 27 4.54 -15.14 -1.98
CA LEU A 27 3.59 -16.13 -2.51
C LEU A 27 3.00 -17.03 -1.41
N VAL A 28 3.74 -17.15 -0.31
CA VAL A 28 3.45 -18.03 0.80
C VAL A 28 3.24 -17.21 2.06
N ASP A 29 2.43 -17.75 2.98
CA ASP A 29 2.23 -17.17 4.31
C ASP A 29 3.58 -16.95 5.02
N PRO A 30 3.76 -15.84 5.77
CA PRO A 30 5.03 -15.54 6.44
C PRO A 30 5.54 -16.64 7.38
N VAL A 31 4.66 -17.40 8.03
CA VAL A 31 5.05 -18.50 8.94
C VAL A 31 5.62 -19.65 8.14
N LEU A 32 4.87 -20.13 7.15
CA LEU A 32 5.32 -21.22 6.28
C LEU A 32 6.57 -20.82 5.48
N ALA A 33 6.65 -19.55 5.06
CA ALA A 33 7.82 -19.03 4.36
C ALA A 33 9.09 -19.06 5.22
N LYS A 34 8.97 -18.94 6.55
CA LYS A 34 10.12 -19.10 7.46
C LYS A 34 10.56 -20.57 7.53
N GLU A 35 9.63 -21.49 7.70
CA GLU A 35 9.92 -22.93 7.77
C GLU A 35 10.55 -23.45 6.48
N LEU A 36 9.99 -23.07 5.34
CA LEU A 36 10.50 -23.46 4.02
C LEU A 36 11.90 -22.89 3.77
N ARG A 37 12.17 -21.65 4.20
CA ARG A 37 13.52 -21.06 4.13
C ARG A 37 14.51 -21.77 5.03
N GLN A 38 14.11 -22.21 6.23
CA GLN A 38 14.96 -23.03 7.10
C GLN A 38 15.30 -24.38 6.45
N LYS A 39 14.36 -24.96 5.68
CA LYS A 39 14.57 -26.17 4.88
C LYS A 39 15.34 -25.94 3.57
N GLY A 40 15.81 -24.71 3.31
CA GLY A 40 16.63 -24.36 2.14
C GLY A 40 15.85 -23.95 0.89
N ALA A 41 14.52 -23.81 0.95
CA ALA A 41 13.73 -23.36 -0.19
C ALA A 41 13.88 -21.85 -0.45
N TYR A 42 14.15 -21.48 -1.71
CA TYR A 42 14.21 -20.08 -2.12
C TYR A 42 12.80 -19.53 -2.41
N ILE A 43 12.38 -18.53 -1.64
CA ILE A 43 11.07 -17.88 -1.80
C ILE A 43 11.28 -16.43 -2.25
N SER A 44 10.95 -16.18 -3.52
CA SER A 44 10.94 -14.83 -4.06
C SER A 44 9.79 -14.02 -3.44
N SER A 45 10.04 -12.73 -3.27
CA SER A 45 9.05 -11.79 -2.79
C SER A 45 9.05 -10.60 -3.72
N ARG A 46 7.88 -10.24 -4.23
CA ARG A 46 7.72 -9.15 -5.20
C ARG A 46 7.22 -7.90 -4.50
N THR A 47 7.60 -6.75 -5.03
CA THR A 47 7.13 -5.46 -4.55
C THR A 47 6.00 -5.00 -5.45
N GLU A 48 4.81 -4.84 -4.89
CA GLU A 48 3.65 -4.30 -5.59
C GLU A 48 3.43 -2.85 -5.19
N THR A 49 3.15 -2.01 -6.19
CA THR A 49 2.74 -0.63 -5.99
C THR A 49 1.27 -0.49 -6.39
N LEU A 50 0.44 -0.10 -5.42
CA LEU A 50 -0.99 0.10 -5.59
C LEU A 50 -1.32 1.59 -5.51
N TYR A 51 -2.31 2.01 -6.28
CA TYR A 51 -2.82 3.38 -6.30
C TYR A 51 -4.27 3.37 -5.82
N TYR A 52 -4.61 4.23 -4.88
CA TYR A 52 -5.97 4.38 -4.36
C TYR A 52 -6.49 5.80 -4.53
N CYS A 53 -7.77 5.93 -4.86
CA CYS A 53 -8.48 7.19 -4.70
C CYS A 53 -8.60 7.53 -3.20
N ILE A 54 -8.81 8.81 -2.89
CA ILE A 54 -8.88 9.30 -1.50
C ILE A 54 -10.02 8.60 -0.74
N SER A 55 -11.17 8.39 -1.38
CA SER A 55 -12.32 7.71 -0.78
C SER A 55 -12.01 6.27 -0.38
N CYS A 56 -11.40 5.48 -1.28
CA CYS A 56 -10.99 4.11 -0.97
C CYS A 56 -9.87 4.08 0.07
N ALA A 57 -8.96 5.05 0.06
CA ALA A 57 -7.88 5.13 1.04
C ALA A 57 -8.42 5.39 2.46
N VAL A 58 -9.44 6.23 2.62
CA VAL A 58 -10.10 6.48 3.92
C VAL A 58 -10.94 5.27 4.34
N TYR A 59 -11.75 4.72 3.42
CA TYR A 59 -12.61 3.56 3.71
C TYR A 59 -11.80 2.33 4.19
N ARG A 60 -10.64 2.07 3.57
CA ARG A 60 -9.75 0.96 3.94
C ARG A 60 -8.82 1.28 5.12
N GLY A 61 -8.92 2.47 5.71
CA GLY A 61 -8.07 2.88 6.83
C GLY A 61 -6.60 3.14 6.48
N LEU A 62 -6.27 3.26 5.20
CA LEU A 62 -4.92 3.56 4.71
C LEU A 62 -4.51 5.00 5.01
N VAL A 63 -5.49 5.90 5.15
CA VAL A 63 -5.32 7.29 5.60
C VAL A 63 -6.32 7.56 6.72
N LYS A 64 -5.82 8.07 7.85
CA LYS A 64 -6.62 8.42 9.03
C LYS A 64 -6.87 9.94 9.08
N VAL A 65 -8.01 10.34 9.65
CA VAL A 65 -8.30 11.76 9.92
C VAL A 65 -7.38 12.25 11.03
N ARG A 66 -6.68 13.35 10.78
CA ARG A 66 -5.70 13.97 11.71
C ARG A 66 -6.13 15.36 12.15
N ALA A 67 -5.61 15.82 13.28
CA ALA A 67 -5.78 17.19 13.77
C ALA A 67 -5.18 18.23 12.80
N ARG A 68 -5.62 19.49 12.89
CA ARG A 68 -5.24 20.56 11.95
C ARG A 68 -3.72 20.72 11.82
N GLU A 69 -3.00 20.72 12.94
CA GLU A 69 -1.55 20.91 12.96
C GLU A 69 -0.81 19.67 12.44
N GLU A 70 -1.26 18.47 12.79
CA GLU A 70 -0.68 17.22 12.30
C GLU A 70 -0.79 17.05 10.78
N ARG A 71 -1.81 17.64 10.14
CA ARG A 71 -1.96 17.60 8.68
C ARG A 71 -0.80 18.27 7.94
N LYS A 72 -0.15 19.26 8.55
CA LYS A 72 1.00 19.98 7.98
C LYS A 72 2.27 19.13 8.02
N ILE A 73 2.34 18.15 8.91
CA ILE A 73 3.47 17.22 9.02
C ILE A 73 3.44 16.26 7.83
N LYS A 74 4.47 16.34 6.99
CA LYS A 74 4.61 15.55 5.75
C LYS A 74 5.17 14.14 5.98
N MET A 75 5.76 13.86 7.13
CA MET A 75 6.27 12.52 7.43
C MET A 75 5.12 11.51 7.53
N PRO A 76 5.26 10.32 6.90
CA PRO A 76 4.30 9.25 7.07
C PRO A 76 4.41 8.71 8.49
N LEU A 77 3.34 8.85 9.28
CA LEU A 77 3.18 8.09 10.52
C LEU A 77 3.10 6.61 10.14
N LYS A 78 3.83 5.74 10.84
CA LYS A 78 3.73 4.29 10.63
C LYS A 78 2.24 3.88 10.70
N PRO A 79 1.74 3.09 9.74
CA PRO A 79 0.37 2.59 9.78
C PRO A 79 0.11 1.77 11.05
#